data_AF-A0AAN8WZ35-F1
#
_entry.id   AF-A0AAN8WZ35-F1
#
_cell.length_a   1.000
_cell.length_b   1.000
_cell.length_c   1.000
_cell.angle_alpha   90.00
_cell.angle_beta   90.00
_cell.angle_gamma   90.00
#
_symmetry.space_group_name_H-M   'P 1'
#
loop_
_entity.id
_entity.type
_entity.pdbx_description
1 polymer ?
#
loop_
_entity_poly.entity_id
_entity_poly.type
_entity_poly.pdbx_seq_one_letter_code
_entity_poly.pdbx_strand_id
1 'polypeptide(L)'
;MSTMADERERAAYMKLEALKDIRAKVVAVERIRGRLAQEVDMVQAEEASLAEYRAEMELLLQEKMAHVEELRQIHADINAMESIIKSAEELRSKSLDHARRLYDEYHPLKQEVSRISQQQLGHDLTLPNLSPEDDPVPSDFFEKAGVDWSMEHDDLRGGGLTLSSLGALGAAPFLSPQAPPLAPLRAAPHKAEQRPLPPPPGPPAPAFRQQPPPMKSCLSCHQQIHRNAPICPLCKAKSRSRNPKKPKKKE
;
A
#
# COMPACT_ATOMS: atom_id res chain seq x y z
N MET A 1 -87.59 -35.25 46.65
CA MET A 1 -86.46 -34.56 47.30
C MET A 1 -85.10 -35.21 46.97
N SER A 2 -84.96 -36.54 46.88
CA SER A 2 -83.70 -37.21 46.47
C SER A 2 -83.21 -36.87 45.05
N THR A 3 -84.10 -36.78 44.05
CA THR A 3 -83.68 -36.54 42.64
C THR A 3 -82.95 -35.22 42.42
N MET A 4 -83.37 -34.16 43.12
CA MET A 4 -82.74 -32.84 43.07
C MET A 4 -81.38 -32.82 43.77
N ALA A 5 -81.14 -33.72 44.72
CA ALA A 5 -79.84 -33.87 45.38
C ALA A 5 -78.86 -34.60 44.45
N ASP A 6 -79.30 -35.67 43.78
CA ASP A 6 -78.49 -36.43 42.83
C ASP A 6 -78.07 -35.59 41.60
N GLU A 7 -78.95 -34.72 41.11
CA GLU A 7 -78.63 -33.79 40.02
C GLU A 7 -77.58 -32.74 40.44
N ARG A 8 -77.66 -32.25 41.68
CA ARG A 8 -76.65 -31.33 42.25
C ARG A 8 -75.31 -32.02 42.41
N GLU A 9 -75.29 -33.29 42.82
CA GLU A 9 -74.08 -34.09 42.95
C GLU A 9 -73.43 -34.35 41.60
N ARG A 10 -74.20 -34.73 40.57
CA ARG A 10 -73.70 -34.87 39.20
C ARG A 10 -73.13 -33.57 38.65
N ALA A 11 -73.82 -32.44 38.87
CA ALA A 11 -73.32 -31.13 38.47
C ALA A 11 -72.03 -30.76 39.19
N ALA A 12 -71.87 -31.12 40.47
CA ALA A 12 -70.65 -30.92 41.22
C ALA A 12 -69.50 -31.78 40.66
N TYR A 13 -69.75 -33.04 40.33
CA TYR A 13 -68.77 -33.93 39.72
C TYR A 13 -68.27 -33.40 38.36
N MET A 14 -69.19 -32.94 37.50
CA MET A 14 -68.82 -32.34 36.21
C MET A 14 -67.96 -31.08 36.36
N LYS A 15 -68.25 -30.24 37.36
CA LYS A 15 -67.43 -29.06 37.68
C LYS A 15 -66.03 -29.46 38.15
N LEU A 16 -65.90 -30.51 38.95
CA LEU A 16 -64.60 -30.99 39.43
C LEU A 16 -63.73 -31.54 38.30
N GLU A 17 -64.30 -32.31 37.37
CA GLU A 17 -63.55 -32.81 36.22
C GLU A 17 -63.11 -31.65 35.31
N ALA A 18 -63.99 -30.65 35.09
CA ALA A 18 -63.63 -29.44 34.37
C ALA A 18 -62.49 -28.67 35.06
N LEU A 19 -62.49 -28.56 36.39
CA LEU A 19 -61.42 -27.90 37.14
C LEU A 19 -60.08 -28.65 37.03
N LYS A 20 -60.11 -29.98 37.01
CA LYS A 20 -58.91 -30.81 36.81
C LYS A 20 -58.32 -30.61 35.42
N ASP A 21 -59.16 -30.57 34.39
CA ASP A 21 -58.74 -30.28 33.01
C ASP A 21 -58.20 -28.86 32.86
N ILE A 22 -58.86 -27.87 33.47
CA ILE A 22 -58.40 -26.48 33.50
C ILE A 22 -57.01 -26.41 34.15
N ARG A 23 -56.81 -27.06 35.30
CA ARG A 23 -55.52 -27.07 35.99
C ARG A 23 -54.41 -27.62 35.12
N ALA A 24 -54.65 -28.73 34.42
CA ALA A 24 -53.67 -29.32 33.50
C ALA A 24 -53.32 -28.37 32.35
N LYS A 25 -54.33 -27.72 31.76
CA LYS A 25 -54.15 -26.72 30.69
C LYS A 25 -53.40 -25.48 31.18
N VAL A 26 -53.68 -24.98 32.37
CA VAL A 26 -52.97 -23.82 32.96
C VAL A 26 -51.49 -24.13 33.12
N VAL A 27 -51.13 -25.30 33.63
CA VAL A 27 -49.71 -25.71 33.75
C VAL A 27 -49.02 -25.79 32.38
N ALA A 28 -49.72 -26.30 31.35
CA ALA A 28 -49.19 -26.35 29.99
C ALA A 28 -49.00 -24.94 29.39
N VAL A 29 -49.95 -24.03 29.62
CA VAL A 29 -49.86 -22.62 29.21
C VAL A 29 -48.65 -21.95 29.84
N GLU A 30 -48.46 -22.08 31.15
CA GLU A 30 -47.31 -21.47 31.84
C GLU A 30 -45.97 -22.01 31.33
N ARG A 31 -45.90 -23.31 31.02
CA ARG A 31 -44.71 -23.90 30.40
C ARG A 31 -44.42 -23.30 29.02
N ILE A 32 -45.43 -23.18 28.17
CA ILE A 32 -45.27 -22.63 26.81
C ILE A 32 -44.95 -21.13 26.89
N ARG A 33 -45.60 -20.39 27.80
CA ARG A 33 -45.34 -18.97 28.05
C ARG A 33 -43.89 -18.71 28.44
N GLY A 34 -43.33 -19.52 29.35
CA GLY A 34 -41.92 -19.40 29.75
C GLY A 34 -40.96 -19.64 28.58
N ARG A 35 -41.22 -20.66 27.76
CA ARG A 35 -40.42 -20.93 26.55
C ARG A 35 -40.53 -19.81 25.53
N LEU A 36 -41.75 -19.31 25.29
CA LEU A 36 -41.98 -18.21 24.36
C LEU A 36 -41.25 -16.94 24.81
N ALA A 37 -41.26 -16.62 26.11
CA ALA A 37 -40.53 -15.48 26.65
C ALA A 37 -39.02 -15.60 26.38
N GLN A 38 -38.42 -16.77 26.60
CA GLN A 38 -37.00 -17.02 26.30
C GLN A 38 -36.68 -16.84 24.81
N GLU A 39 -37.52 -17.37 23.91
CA GLU A 39 -37.31 -17.20 22.47
C GLU A 39 -37.42 -15.72 22.05
N VAL A 40 -38.36 -14.96 22.65
CA VAL A 40 -38.47 -13.52 22.41
C VAL A 40 -37.21 -12.79 22.85
N ASP A 41 -36.68 -13.09 24.04
CA ASP A 41 -35.45 -12.48 24.54
C ASP A 41 -34.26 -12.81 23.64
N MET A 42 -34.17 -14.05 23.16
CA MET A 42 -33.13 -14.48 22.21
C MET A 42 -33.21 -13.73 20.88
N VAL A 43 -34.41 -13.56 20.32
CA VAL A 43 -34.62 -12.81 19.08
C VAL A 43 -34.23 -11.35 19.27
N GLN A 44 -34.61 -10.72 20.39
CA GLN A 44 -34.23 -9.33 20.66
C GLN A 44 -32.71 -9.15 20.79
N ALA A 45 -32.02 -10.08 21.43
CA ALA A 45 -30.56 -10.06 21.54
C ALA A 45 -29.87 -10.22 20.17
N GLU A 46 -30.41 -11.09 19.31
CA GLU A 46 -29.91 -11.27 17.95
C GLU A 46 -30.19 -10.05 17.08
N GLU A 47 -31.35 -9.41 17.20
CA GLU A 47 -31.69 -8.17 16.50
C GLU A 47 -30.73 -7.03 16.87
N ALA A 48 -30.37 -6.90 18.15
CA ALA A 48 -29.37 -5.94 18.60
C ALA A 48 -27.99 -6.24 18.00
N SER A 49 -27.56 -7.50 18.02
CA SER A 49 -26.28 -7.92 17.43
C SER A 49 -26.24 -7.65 15.93
N LEU A 50 -27.33 -7.93 15.21
CA LEU A 50 -27.46 -7.64 13.78
C LEU A 50 -27.39 -6.15 13.48
N ALA A 51 -27.95 -5.30 14.34
CA ALA A 51 -27.84 -3.85 14.20
C ALA A 51 -26.38 -3.39 14.35
N GLU A 52 -25.64 -3.93 15.32
CA GLU A 52 -24.21 -3.64 15.50
C GLU A 52 -23.38 -4.07 14.28
N TYR A 53 -23.62 -5.27 13.73
CA TYR A 53 -22.90 -5.73 12.54
C TYR A 53 -23.18 -4.88 11.29
N ARG A 54 -24.41 -4.36 11.15
CA ARG A 54 -24.76 -3.44 10.06
C ARG A 54 -24.04 -2.11 10.21
N ALA A 55 -24.02 -1.55 11.42
CA ALA A 55 -23.30 -0.31 11.71
C ALA A 55 -21.79 -0.47 11.45
N GLU A 56 -21.19 -1.57 11.88
CA GLU A 56 -19.76 -1.86 11.62
C GLU A 56 -19.48 -1.96 10.11
N MET A 57 -20.37 -2.60 9.34
CA MET A 57 -20.24 -2.66 7.89
C MET A 57 -20.25 -1.27 7.24
N GLU A 58 -21.10 -0.37 7.72
CA GLU A 58 -21.16 1.02 7.23
C GLU A 58 -19.86 1.78 7.53
N LEU A 59 -19.30 1.61 8.74
CA LEU A 59 -18.01 2.20 9.11
C LEU A 59 -16.88 1.70 8.21
N LEU A 60 -16.81 0.39 7.96
CA LEU A 60 -15.80 -0.20 7.07
C LEU A 60 -15.91 0.32 5.64
N LEU A 61 -17.13 0.53 5.14
CA LEU A 61 -17.35 1.15 3.82
C LEU A 61 -16.91 2.61 3.81
N GLN A 62 -17.14 3.36 4.89
CA GLN A 62 -16.67 4.72 5.03
C GLN A 62 -15.14 4.79 5.05
N GLU A 63 -14.47 3.92 5.82
CA GLU A 63 -13.00 3.82 5.85
C GLU A 63 -12.43 3.49 4.48
N LYS A 64 -13.03 2.54 3.75
CA LYS A 64 -12.66 2.24 2.37
C LYS A 64 -12.71 3.48 1.48
N MET A 65 -13.77 4.29 1.60
CA MET A 65 -13.90 5.52 0.82
C MET A 65 -12.85 6.57 1.21
N ALA A 66 -12.51 6.67 2.50
CA ALA A 66 -11.43 7.54 2.96
C ALA A 66 -10.08 7.14 2.34
N HIS A 67 -9.75 5.84 2.29
CA HIS A 67 -8.54 5.37 1.63
C HIS A 67 -8.51 5.64 0.12
N VAL A 68 -9.66 5.60 -0.56
CA VAL A 68 -9.73 5.98 -1.98
C VAL A 68 -9.35 7.45 -2.17
N GLU A 69 -9.77 8.33 -1.27
CA GLU A 69 -9.43 9.74 -1.33
C GLU A 69 -7.95 9.99 -0.99
N GLU A 70 -7.39 9.28 -0.01
CA GLU A 70 -5.95 9.30 0.28
C GLU A 70 -5.13 8.90 -0.96
N LEU A 71 -5.55 7.83 -1.65
CA LEU A 71 -4.91 7.42 -2.91
C LEU A 71 -5.04 8.53 -3.96
N ARG A 72 -6.20 9.16 -4.11
CA ARG A 72 -6.40 10.26 -5.06
C ARG A 72 -5.45 11.43 -4.78
N GLN A 73 -5.25 11.78 -3.50
CA GLN A 73 -4.32 12.83 -3.10
C GLN A 73 -2.88 12.45 -3.44
N ILE A 74 -2.45 11.21 -3.17
CA ILE A 74 -1.10 10.74 -3.53
C ILE A 74 -0.87 10.85 -5.04
N HIS A 75 -1.84 10.50 -5.88
CA HIS A 75 -1.72 10.67 -7.34
C HIS A 75 -1.58 12.14 -7.73
N ALA A 76 -2.34 13.05 -7.09
CA ALA A 76 -2.21 14.48 -7.33
C ALA A 76 -0.83 15.01 -6.94
N ASP A 77 -0.30 14.58 -5.80
CA ASP A 77 1.02 14.97 -5.30
C ASP A 77 2.15 14.44 -6.21
N ILE A 78 2.02 13.20 -6.71
CA ILE A 78 2.94 12.64 -7.71
C ILE A 78 2.97 13.51 -8.96
N ASN A 79 1.81 13.82 -9.54
CA ASN A 79 1.72 14.65 -10.73
C ASN A 79 2.30 16.05 -10.51
N ALA A 80 2.10 16.63 -9.31
CA ALA A 80 2.68 17.92 -8.95
C ALA A 80 4.22 17.83 -8.90
N MET A 81 4.77 16.78 -8.28
CA MET A 81 6.21 16.56 -8.21
C MET A 81 6.83 16.32 -9.60
N GLU A 82 6.16 15.55 -10.46
CA GLU A 82 6.60 15.35 -11.85
C GLU A 82 6.66 16.67 -12.62
N SER A 83 5.66 17.53 -12.46
CA SER A 83 5.66 18.87 -13.06
C SER A 83 6.81 19.74 -12.53
N ILE A 84 7.11 19.68 -11.23
CA ILE A 84 8.22 20.43 -10.64
C ILE A 84 9.55 19.95 -11.20
N ILE A 85 9.77 18.63 -11.24
CA ILE A 85 11.00 18.03 -11.80
C ILE A 85 11.18 18.48 -13.26
N LYS A 86 10.14 18.35 -14.09
CA LYS A 86 10.19 18.78 -15.48
C LYS A 86 10.54 20.26 -15.62
N SER A 87 9.93 21.13 -14.83
CA SER A 87 10.22 22.58 -14.85
C SER A 87 11.66 22.89 -14.42
N ALA A 88 12.19 22.14 -13.46
CA ALA A 88 13.56 22.30 -12.97
C ALA A 88 14.58 21.81 -14.00
N GLU A 89 14.30 20.70 -14.69
CA GLU A 89 15.10 20.20 -15.81
C GLU A 89 15.13 21.20 -16.96
N GLU A 90 13.98 21.77 -17.34
CA GLU A 90 13.91 22.82 -18.37
C GLU A 90 14.72 24.06 -17.99
N LEU A 91 14.66 24.50 -16.71
CA LEU A 91 15.45 25.63 -16.24
C LEU A 91 16.95 25.32 -16.23
N ARG A 92 17.33 24.11 -15.79
CA ARG A 92 18.72 23.63 -15.82
C ARG A 92 19.25 23.62 -17.26
N SER A 93 18.50 23.09 -18.21
CA SER A 93 18.89 23.06 -19.63
C SER A 93 19.08 24.47 -20.19
N LYS A 94 18.15 25.40 -19.92
CA LYS A 94 18.29 26.81 -20.33
C LYS A 94 19.53 27.48 -19.72
N SER A 95 19.82 27.22 -18.45
CA SER A 95 21.01 27.74 -17.78
C SER A 95 22.30 27.17 -18.37
N LEU A 96 22.30 25.89 -18.73
CA LEU A 96 23.43 25.22 -19.38
C LEU A 96 23.68 25.80 -20.77
N ASP A 97 22.63 25.94 -21.58
CA ASP A 97 22.71 26.56 -22.91
C ASP A 97 23.26 27.99 -22.83
N HIS A 98 22.83 28.77 -21.83
CA HIS A 98 23.33 30.11 -21.61
C HIS A 98 24.82 30.11 -21.22
N ALA A 99 25.22 29.26 -20.28
CA ALA A 99 26.63 29.10 -19.89
C ALA A 99 27.51 28.67 -21.06
N ARG A 100 27.00 27.79 -21.94
CA ARG A 100 27.71 27.34 -23.13
C ARG A 100 27.96 28.47 -24.11
N ARG A 101 26.95 29.29 -24.41
CA ARG A 101 27.11 30.49 -25.27
C ARG A 101 28.15 31.45 -24.71
N LEU A 102 28.14 31.70 -23.40
CA LEU A 102 29.15 32.55 -22.76
C LEU A 102 30.55 31.94 -22.87
N TYR A 103 30.69 30.62 -22.71
CA TYR A 103 31.98 29.95 -22.87
C TYR A 103 32.49 30.02 -24.31
N ASP A 104 31.61 29.83 -25.30
CA ASP A 104 31.93 29.94 -26.72
C ASP A 104 32.41 31.35 -27.10
N GLU A 105 31.95 32.40 -26.41
CA GLU A 105 32.44 33.77 -26.54
C GLU A 105 33.74 34.04 -25.75
N TYR A 106 33.83 33.55 -24.50
CA TYR A 106 34.96 33.77 -23.60
C TYR A 106 36.24 33.08 -24.06
N HIS A 107 36.15 31.80 -24.45
CA HIS A 107 37.31 30.97 -24.76
C HIS A 107 38.19 31.53 -25.91
N PRO A 108 37.65 31.94 -27.08
CA PRO A 108 38.48 32.54 -28.13
C PRO A 108 39.08 33.89 -27.71
N LEU A 109 38.37 34.70 -26.93
CA LEU A 109 38.90 35.96 -26.39
C LEU A 109 40.06 35.70 -25.43
N LYS A 110 39.95 34.71 -24.53
CA LYS A 110 41.03 34.28 -23.63
C LYS A 110 42.28 33.86 -24.42
N GLN A 111 42.09 33.06 -25.48
CA GLN A 111 43.18 32.62 -26.35
C GLN A 111 43.86 33.80 -27.06
N GLU A 112 43.08 34.75 -27.56
CA GLU A 112 43.61 35.93 -28.25
C GLU A 112 44.38 36.86 -27.30
N VAL A 113 43.84 37.12 -26.10
CA VAL A 113 44.56 37.89 -25.07
C VAL A 113 45.87 37.20 -24.67
N SER A 114 45.84 35.87 -24.50
CA SER A 114 47.05 35.09 -24.20
C SER A 114 48.09 35.21 -25.31
N ARG A 115 47.66 35.15 -26.58
CA ARG A 115 48.51 35.32 -27.78
C ARG A 115 49.13 36.73 -27.83
N ILE A 116 48.33 37.78 -27.65
CA ILE A 116 48.81 39.17 -27.65
C ILE A 116 49.80 39.39 -26.52
N SER A 117 49.50 38.89 -25.30
CA SER A 117 50.39 39.01 -24.15
C SER A 117 51.75 38.35 -24.42
N GLN A 118 51.75 37.12 -24.94
CA GLN A 118 52.99 36.42 -25.29
C GLN A 118 53.80 37.16 -26.36
N GLN A 119 53.13 37.71 -27.39
CA GLN A 119 53.80 38.40 -28.50
C GLN A 119 54.39 39.76 -28.10
N GLN A 120 53.76 40.50 -27.19
CA GLN A 120 54.14 41.89 -26.90
C GLN A 120 54.90 42.07 -25.59
N LEU A 121 54.68 41.23 -24.58
CA LEU A 121 55.20 41.41 -23.21
C LEU A 121 56.18 40.31 -22.78
N GLY A 122 56.40 39.29 -23.61
CA GLY A 122 57.28 38.16 -23.32
C GLY A 122 56.65 37.12 -22.37
N HIS A 123 57.30 35.97 -22.25
CA HIS A 123 56.78 34.82 -21.47
C HIS A 123 56.79 35.02 -19.95
N ASP A 124 57.45 36.06 -19.42
CA ASP A 124 57.69 36.22 -17.98
C ASP A 124 56.57 36.98 -17.23
N LEU A 125 55.62 37.62 -17.93
CA LEU A 125 54.45 38.22 -17.28
C LEU A 125 53.29 37.23 -17.20
N THR A 126 53.13 36.60 -16.04
CA THR A 126 51.92 35.82 -15.71
C THR A 126 50.79 36.78 -15.39
N LEU A 127 49.93 37.07 -16.37
CA LEU A 127 48.71 37.83 -16.17
C LEU A 127 47.73 37.01 -15.31
N PRO A 128 47.24 37.54 -14.16
CA PRO A 128 46.19 36.89 -13.38
C PRO A 128 44.95 36.65 -14.26
N ASN A 129 44.23 35.54 -14.06
CA ASN A 129 43.00 35.19 -14.78
C ASN A 129 43.17 34.64 -16.22
N LEU A 130 44.40 34.37 -16.66
CA LEU A 130 44.70 33.66 -17.93
C LEU A 130 45.35 32.29 -17.71
N SER A 131 45.58 31.90 -16.45
CA SER A 131 46.08 30.57 -16.10
C SER A 131 45.04 29.50 -16.45
N PRO A 132 45.46 28.28 -16.84
CA PRO A 132 44.55 27.14 -16.92
C PRO A 132 43.93 26.78 -15.56
N GLU A 133 44.57 27.14 -14.45
CA GLU A 133 44.04 26.93 -13.08
C GLU A 133 42.91 27.91 -12.71
N ASP A 134 42.83 29.06 -13.38
CA ASP A 134 41.83 30.11 -13.12
C ASP A 134 40.56 29.95 -13.97
N ASP A 135 40.43 28.87 -14.77
CA ASP A 135 39.29 28.72 -15.67
C ASP A 135 37.99 28.46 -14.89
N PRO A 136 36.93 29.25 -15.11
CA PRO A 136 35.67 29.10 -14.38
C PRO A 136 34.89 27.84 -14.78
N VAL A 137 35.32 27.16 -15.85
CA VAL A 137 34.65 25.98 -16.41
C VAL A 137 35.61 24.79 -16.36
N PRO A 138 35.32 23.75 -15.56
CA PRO A 138 36.05 22.48 -15.60
C PRO A 138 36.02 21.85 -17.00
N SER A 139 37.13 21.20 -17.40
CA SER A 139 37.30 20.61 -18.74
C SER A 139 36.19 19.61 -19.14
N ASP A 140 35.52 19.00 -18.17
CA ASP A 140 34.47 17.98 -18.34
C ASP A 140 33.07 18.50 -17.96
N PHE A 141 32.93 19.80 -17.67
CA PHE A 141 31.69 20.38 -17.16
C PHE A 141 30.52 20.21 -18.14
N PHE A 142 30.73 20.54 -19.42
CA PHE A 142 29.69 20.43 -20.44
C PHE A 142 29.44 18.97 -20.88
N GLU A 143 30.48 18.13 -20.89
CA GLU A 143 30.37 16.69 -21.18
C GLU A 143 29.60 15.93 -20.09
N LYS A 144 29.84 16.25 -18.81
CA LYS A 144 29.08 15.65 -17.68
C LYS A 144 27.68 16.24 -17.54
N ALA A 145 27.49 17.50 -17.92
CA ALA A 145 26.21 18.17 -17.79
C ALA A 145 25.19 17.71 -18.85
N GLY A 146 25.65 17.17 -19.99
CA GLY A 146 24.82 16.50 -20.98
C GLY A 146 25.07 14.99 -20.97
N VAL A 147 24.12 14.21 -20.45
CA VAL A 147 24.01 12.80 -20.85
C VAL A 147 23.83 12.81 -22.38
N ASP A 148 24.89 12.43 -23.09
CA ASP A 148 25.01 12.22 -24.53
C ASP A 148 24.59 13.41 -25.41
N TRP A 149 25.45 14.42 -25.49
CA TRP A 149 25.53 15.24 -26.70
C TRP A 149 26.33 14.46 -27.74
N SER A 150 25.68 13.48 -28.37
CA SER A 150 26.10 13.00 -29.69
C SER A 150 26.02 14.18 -30.64
N MET A 151 27.11 14.93 -30.70
CA MET A 151 27.42 15.88 -31.75
C MET A 151 27.56 15.03 -33.01
N GLU A 152 26.44 14.75 -33.68
CA GLU A 152 26.44 14.33 -35.07
C GLU A 152 27.08 15.47 -35.87
N HIS A 153 28.39 15.40 -36.00
CA HIS A 153 29.13 16.11 -37.02
C HIS A 153 29.96 15.08 -37.79
N ASP A 154 29.31 14.58 -38.85
CA ASP A 154 29.83 14.15 -40.14
C ASP A 154 31.14 13.34 -40.19
N ASP A 155 31.06 12.09 -40.67
CA ASP A 155 31.58 11.78 -42.01
C ASP A 155 31.31 10.33 -42.43
N LEU A 156 30.98 10.20 -43.71
CA LEU A 156 30.88 8.96 -44.47
C LEU A 156 32.15 8.08 -44.38
N ARG A 157 32.09 6.91 -43.71
CA ARG A 157 32.69 5.66 -44.22
C ARG A 157 32.42 4.44 -43.33
N GLY A 158 31.76 3.44 -43.93
CA GLY A 158 32.27 2.08 -43.87
C GLY A 158 31.75 1.16 -42.77
N GLY A 159 30.59 0.55 -43.04
CA GLY A 159 30.39 -0.91 -42.93
C GLY A 159 30.52 -1.57 -41.55
N GLY A 160 29.38 -1.92 -40.95
CA GLY A 160 29.36 -2.80 -39.78
C GLY A 160 27.95 -3.18 -39.36
N LEU A 161 27.36 -4.13 -40.08
CA LEU A 161 26.14 -4.89 -39.80
C LEU A 161 25.72 -4.94 -38.32
N THR A 162 24.51 -4.47 -37.98
CA THR A 162 23.58 -5.30 -37.18
C THR A 162 22.14 -5.07 -37.63
N LEU A 163 21.54 -6.19 -38.00
CA LEU A 163 20.16 -6.38 -38.41
C LEU A 163 19.30 -6.49 -37.15
N SER A 164 18.18 -5.75 -37.08
CA SER A 164 16.86 -6.34 -36.80
C SER A 164 15.76 -5.28 -36.92
N SER A 165 15.05 -5.42 -38.03
CA SER A 165 13.75 -4.85 -38.35
C SER A 165 12.64 -5.50 -37.52
N LEU A 166 11.56 -4.75 -37.29
CA LEU A 166 10.12 -5.10 -37.27
C LEU A 166 9.44 -3.97 -36.47
N GLY A 167 8.66 -3.04 -37.03
CA GLY A 167 7.54 -3.20 -37.95
C GLY A 167 6.26 -2.86 -37.17
N ALA A 168 5.80 -1.60 -37.26
CA ALA A 168 4.57 -1.14 -36.60
C ALA A 168 3.81 -0.14 -37.47
N LEU A 169 2.72 -0.60 -38.11
CA LEU A 169 1.49 0.12 -38.50
C LEU A 169 0.45 -1.01 -38.68
N GLY A 170 -0.71 -1.09 -38.05
CA GLY A 170 -1.67 -0.06 -37.67
C GLY A 170 -2.99 -0.39 -38.38
N ALA A 171 -3.91 -1.12 -37.73
CA ALA A 171 -5.34 -1.20 -38.09
C ALA A 171 -6.11 -1.99 -37.02
N ALA A 172 -7.12 -1.36 -36.41
CA ALA A 172 -8.19 -2.03 -35.66
C ALA A 172 -9.11 -2.80 -36.64
N PRO A 173 -9.84 -3.85 -36.20
CA PRO A 173 -11.15 -3.58 -35.60
C PRO A 173 -11.57 -4.53 -34.46
N PHE A 174 -12.44 -3.99 -33.60
CA PHE A 174 -13.63 -4.59 -32.99
C PHE A 174 -13.69 -6.12 -32.83
N LEU A 175 -13.80 -6.59 -31.58
CA LEU A 175 -14.79 -7.58 -31.10
C LEU A 175 -14.60 -7.82 -29.58
N SER A 176 -15.67 -7.60 -28.80
CA SER A 176 -15.87 -8.19 -27.46
C SER A 176 -15.94 -9.74 -27.57
N PRO A 177 -15.64 -10.58 -26.55
CA PRO A 177 -16.27 -10.49 -25.22
C PRO A 177 -15.45 -10.97 -24.00
N GLN A 178 -16.07 -10.79 -22.83
CA GLN A 178 -15.99 -11.65 -21.63
C GLN A 178 -14.98 -11.28 -20.54
N ALA A 179 -15.54 -10.81 -19.42
CA ALA A 179 -14.86 -10.56 -18.15
C ALA A 179 -14.62 -11.88 -17.37
N PRO A 180 -13.49 -12.02 -16.64
CA PRO A 180 -13.36 -13.00 -15.57
C PRO A 180 -13.51 -12.34 -14.18
N PRO A 181 -13.98 -13.09 -13.17
CA PRO A 181 -14.24 -12.57 -11.82
C PRO A 181 -12.95 -12.55 -10.99
N LEU A 182 -12.66 -11.43 -10.33
CA LEU A 182 -11.59 -11.37 -9.32
C LEU A 182 -12.18 -11.55 -7.92
N ALA A 183 -11.80 -12.69 -7.32
CA ALA A 183 -12.05 -13.06 -5.94
C ALA A 183 -11.13 -12.28 -4.96
N PRO A 184 -11.45 -12.27 -3.65
CA PRO A 184 -11.04 -11.21 -2.73
C PRO A 184 -9.67 -11.47 -2.09
N LEU A 185 -8.83 -10.43 -2.06
CA LEU A 185 -7.61 -10.42 -1.26
C LEU A 185 -7.93 -9.95 0.16
N ARG A 186 -7.76 -10.86 1.11
CA ARG A 186 -7.81 -10.63 2.56
C ARG A 186 -6.52 -9.95 3.01
N ALA A 187 -6.63 -8.75 3.59
CA ALA A 187 -5.58 -8.13 4.41
C ALA A 187 -5.88 -8.36 5.90
N ALA A 188 -4.81 -8.58 6.67
CA ALA A 188 -4.82 -8.79 8.12
C ALA A 188 -4.99 -7.46 8.89
N PRO A 189 -5.42 -7.48 10.16
CA PRO A 189 -5.73 -6.29 10.92
C PRO A 189 -4.45 -5.69 11.51
N HIS A 190 -4.23 -4.39 11.30
CA HIS A 190 -3.25 -3.62 12.05
C HIS A 190 -4.01 -2.70 13.01
N LYS A 191 -3.71 -2.86 14.31
CA LYS A 191 -4.15 -1.99 15.39
C LYS A 191 -3.77 -0.54 15.08
N ALA A 192 -4.76 0.35 15.21
CA ALA A 192 -4.54 1.77 15.29
C ALA A 192 -3.78 2.10 16.58
N GLU A 193 -2.55 2.60 16.45
CA GLU A 193 -1.84 3.26 17.52
C GLU A 193 -1.84 4.77 17.22
N GLN A 194 -2.36 5.54 18.16
CA GLN A 194 -2.46 6.99 18.14
C GLN A 194 -1.09 7.62 17.88
N ARG A 195 -1.01 8.57 16.95
CA ARG A 195 0.23 9.31 16.65
C ARG A 195 0.19 10.69 17.32
N PRO A 196 1.10 11.00 18.27
CA PRO A 196 1.32 12.38 18.71
C PRO A 196 2.13 13.15 17.67
N LEU A 197 1.88 14.46 17.58
CA LEU A 197 2.59 15.42 16.72
C LEU A 197 4.12 15.39 16.92
N PRO A 198 4.93 15.71 15.89
CA PRO A 198 6.39 15.68 15.99
C PRO A 198 6.97 16.88 16.75
N PRO A 199 8.05 16.70 17.53
CA PRO A 199 8.84 17.79 18.12
C PRO A 199 9.86 18.38 17.12
N PRO A 200 10.40 19.60 17.37
CA PRO A 200 11.29 20.33 16.45
C PRO A 200 12.68 19.69 16.26
N PRO A 201 13.45 20.07 15.21
CA PRO A 201 14.57 19.30 14.71
C PRO A 201 15.82 19.42 15.60
N GLY A 202 16.32 18.27 16.06
CA GLY A 202 17.63 18.09 16.66
C GLY A 202 18.54 17.20 15.78
N PRO A 203 19.85 17.13 16.07
CA PRO A 203 20.85 16.49 15.21
C PRO A 203 20.68 14.96 15.12
N PRO A 204 21.16 14.32 14.02
CA PRO A 204 20.80 12.94 13.68
C PRO A 204 21.46 11.92 14.62
N ALA A 205 20.62 11.16 15.33
CA ALA A 205 21.05 9.97 16.06
C ALA A 205 21.26 8.77 15.11
N PRO A 206 22.18 7.85 15.42
CA PRO A 206 22.49 6.71 14.56
C PRO A 206 21.29 5.75 14.44
N ALA A 207 20.90 5.44 13.21
CA ALA A 207 19.77 4.58 12.89
C ALA A 207 19.96 3.18 13.50
N PHE A 208 19.10 2.83 14.47
CA PHE A 208 18.97 1.48 15.00
C PHE A 208 18.37 0.59 13.90
N ARG A 209 19.23 0.00 13.06
CA ARG A 209 18.82 -0.92 11.99
C ARG A 209 18.29 -2.21 12.61
N GLN A 210 16.97 -2.31 12.78
CA GLN A 210 16.32 -3.57 13.10
C GLN A 210 16.56 -4.53 11.93
N GLN A 211 17.39 -5.55 12.15
CA GLN A 211 17.50 -6.64 11.20
C GLN A 211 16.16 -7.36 11.08
N PRO A 212 15.69 -7.68 9.86
CA PRO A 212 14.46 -8.43 9.67
C PRO A 212 14.51 -9.76 10.45
N PRO A 213 13.42 -10.16 11.14
CA PRO A 213 13.40 -11.41 11.90
C PRO A 213 13.64 -12.62 10.98
N PRO A 214 14.35 -13.66 11.47
CA PRO A 214 14.65 -14.85 10.66
C PRO A 214 13.36 -15.56 10.23
N MET A 215 13.25 -15.87 8.94
CA MET A 215 12.08 -16.53 8.33
C MET A 215 12.35 -18.03 8.08
N LYS A 216 11.27 -18.82 7.90
CA LYS A 216 11.29 -20.22 7.44
C LYS A 216 10.29 -20.41 6.29
N SER A 217 10.51 -21.36 5.39
CA SER A 217 9.53 -21.69 4.35
C SER A 217 8.46 -22.66 4.87
N CYS A 218 7.20 -22.42 4.51
CA CYS A 218 6.11 -23.37 4.78
C CYS A 218 6.31 -24.67 3.99
N LEU A 219 6.09 -25.84 4.61
CA LEU A 219 6.24 -27.14 3.93
C LEU A 219 5.11 -27.44 2.93
N SER A 220 3.99 -26.72 2.98
CA SER A 220 2.85 -26.95 2.09
C SER A 220 2.84 -25.97 0.92
N CYS A 221 2.93 -24.67 1.19
CA CYS A 221 2.85 -23.63 0.16
C CYS A 221 4.19 -22.93 -0.13
N HIS A 222 5.29 -23.34 0.52
CA HIS A 222 6.65 -22.84 0.29
C HIS A 222 6.90 -21.35 0.57
N GLN A 223 5.86 -20.59 0.92
CA GLN A 223 5.97 -19.18 1.29
C GLN A 223 6.75 -18.95 2.58
N GLN A 224 7.46 -17.82 2.65
CA GLN A 224 8.21 -17.41 3.84
C GLN A 224 7.25 -17.02 4.97
N ILE A 225 7.43 -17.64 6.13
CA ILE A 225 6.67 -17.40 7.35
C ILE A 225 7.64 -17.17 8.52
N HIS A 226 7.19 -16.52 9.58
CA HIS A 226 8.02 -16.32 10.78
C HIS A 226 8.54 -17.66 11.33
N ARG A 227 9.82 -17.75 11.74
CA ARG A 227 10.47 -19.02 12.15
C ARG A 227 9.73 -19.76 13.27
N ASN A 228 9.06 -19.03 14.16
CA ASN A 228 8.30 -19.59 15.27
C ASN A 228 6.79 -19.72 15.02
N ALA A 229 6.29 -19.44 13.81
CA ALA A 229 4.86 -19.58 13.51
C ALA A 229 4.41 -21.05 13.61
N PRO A 230 3.38 -21.39 14.42
CA PRO A 230 2.89 -22.76 14.57
C PRO A 230 2.03 -23.23 13.38
N ILE A 231 1.42 -22.27 12.66
CA ILE A 231 0.56 -22.50 11.50
C ILE A 231 0.92 -21.47 10.42
N CYS A 232 0.89 -21.85 9.14
CA CYS A 232 1.08 -20.92 8.05
C CYS A 232 -0.11 -19.94 7.96
N PRO A 233 0.10 -18.60 7.97
CA PRO A 233 -1.01 -17.65 7.90
C PRO A 233 -1.76 -17.71 6.57
N LEU A 234 -1.07 -18.13 5.49
CA LEU A 234 -1.60 -18.20 4.13
C LEU A 234 -2.44 -19.46 3.89
N CYS A 235 -1.85 -20.65 4.11
CA CYS A 235 -2.52 -21.93 3.78
C CYS A 235 -3.05 -22.71 4.98
N LYS A 236 -2.86 -22.20 6.21
CA LYS A 236 -3.30 -22.83 7.47
C LYS A 236 -2.71 -24.23 7.77
N ALA A 237 -1.73 -24.69 6.99
CA ALA A 237 -1.02 -25.92 7.31
C ALA A 237 -0.16 -25.78 8.57
N LYS A 238 -0.12 -26.84 9.40
CA LYS A 238 0.75 -26.91 10.59
C LYS A 238 2.22 -26.82 10.17
N SER A 239 2.96 -25.90 10.77
CA SER A 239 4.39 -25.76 10.54
C SER A 239 5.17 -26.52 11.61
N ARG A 240 5.94 -27.53 11.19
CA ARG A 240 6.85 -28.27 12.08
C ARG A 240 8.25 -27.65 12.01
N SER A 241 8.90 -27.46 13.16
CA SER A 241 10.32 -27.08 13.21
C SER A 241 11.17 -28.20 12.62
N ARG A 242 12.19 -27.86 11.83
CA ARG A 242 13.17 -28.84 11.31
C ARG A 242 14.07 -29.41 12.41
N ASN A 243 14.14 -28.77 13.58
CA ASN A 243 14.96 -29.23 14.70
C ASN A 243 14.12 -29.30 16.00
N PRO A 244 13.30 -30.36 16.18
CA PRO A 244 12.51 -30.51 17.39
C PRO A 244 13.44 -30.81 18.59
N LYS A 245 13.30 -30.03 19.68
CA LYS A 245 13.99 -30.33 20.94
C LYS A 245 13.50 -31.70 21.44
N LYS A 246 14.41 -32.64 21.71
CA LYS A 246 14.08 -33.98 22.21
C LYS A 246 13.28 -33.85 23.52
N PRO A 247 12.16 -34.58 23.69
CA PRO A 247 11.42 -34.57 24.94
C PRO A 247 12.32 -35.13 26.07
N LYS A 248 12.37 -34.42 27.20
CA LYS A 248 13.02 -34.92 28.42
C LYS A 248 12.25 -36.17 28.88
N LYS A 249 12.97 -37.28 29.09
CA LYS A 249 12.40 -38.47 29.76
C LYS A 249 11.95 -38.03 31.16
N LYS A 250 10.71 -38.34 31.54
CA LYS A 250 10.29 -38.34 32.94
C LYS A 250 10.85 -39.61 33.58
N GLU A 251 11.69 -39.43 34.60
CA GLU A 251 11.99 -40.48 35.59
C GLU A 251 10.80 -40.65 36.53
#